data_AF-A0A0D2IB82-F1
#
_entry.id   AF-A0A0D2IB82-F1
#
_cell.length_a   1.000
_cell.length_b   1.000
_cell.length_c   1.000
_cell.angle_alpha   90.00
_cell.angle_beta   90.00
_cell.angle_gamma   90.00
#
_symmetry.space_group_name_H-M   'P 1'
#
loop_
_entity.id
_entity.type
_entity.pdbx_description
1 polymer ?
#
loop_
_entity_poly.entity_id
_entity_poly.type
_entity_poly.pdbx_seq_one_letter_code
_entity_poly.pdbx_strand_id
1 'polypeptide(L)' 'MGSVDTSVPPPKVETSTSSYVVNEHPLGKPDLLKVICIGAGATGLEVAYKLQKHLRNVDFQIYEKNEALGGTWLEKQAS' A
#
# COMPACT_ATOMS: atom_id res chain seq x y z
N MET A 1 -16.76 5.01 -42.92
CA MET A 1 -17.39 5.66 -41.75
C MET A 1 -18.76 5.02 -41.57
N GLY A 2 -18.89 4.11 -40.60
CA GLY A 2 -20.14 3.41 -40.32
C GLY A 2 -21.01 4.25 -39.39
N SER A 3 -22.30 4.38 -39.72
CA SER A 3 -23.29 5.05 -38.89
C SER A 3 -23.51 4.26 -37.62
N VAL A 4 -23.34 4.91 -36.45
CA VAL A 4 -23.69 4.30 -35.16
C VAL A 4 -25.21 4.26 -35.05
N ASP A 5 -25.77 3.07 -34.83
CA ASP A 5 -27.20 2.88 -34.65
C ASP A 5 -27.58 3.35 -33.23
N THR A 6 -28.33 4.46 -33.16
CA THR A 6 -28.75 5.09 -31.91
C THR A 6 -30.02 4.46 -31.31
N SER A 7 -30.48 3.31 -31.82
CA SER A 7 -31.75 2.69 -31.41
C SER A 7 -31.69 1.84 -30.13
N VAL A 8 -30.52 1.65 -29.51
CA VAL A 8 -30.40 0.87 -28.27
C VAL A 8 -30.77 1.75 -27.07
N PRO A 9 -31.91 1.53 -26.40
CA PRO A 9 -32.22 2.25 -25.17
C PRO A 9 -31.20 1.89 -24.09
N PRO A 10 -30.79 2.85 -23.24
CA PRO A 10 -29.88 2.58 -22.14
C PRO A 10 -30.47 1.49 -21.24
N PRO A 11 -29.64 0.58 -20.69
CA PRO A 11 -30.12 -0.44 -19.77
C PRO A 11 -30.89 0.24 -18.63
N LYS A 12 -32.14 -0.20 -18.39
CA LYS A 12 -32.99 0.31 -17.33
C LYS A 12 -32.33 0.02 -15.99
N VAL A 13 -31.77 1.05 -15.36
CA VAL A 13 -31.21 0.99 -14.01
C VAL A 13 -32.38 0.84 -13.05
N GLU A 14 -32.61 -0.38 -12.56
CA GLU A 14 -33.58 -0.66 -11.51
C GLU A 14 -33.23 0.17 -10.27
N THR A 15 -34.08 1.13 -9.97
CA THR A 15 -33.88 2.12 -8.92
C THR A 15 -34.19 1.49 -7.56
N SER A 16 -33.36 0.56 -7.12
CA SER A 16 -33.26 0.28 -5.69
C SER A 16 -32.75 1.57 -5.03
N THR A 17 -33.56 2.15 -4.15
CA THR A 17 -33.33 3.43 -3.46
C THR A 17 -32.22 3.31 -2.43
N SER A 18 -31.03 2.86 -2.82
CA SER A 18 -29.83 3.02 -2.03
C SER A 18 -29.34 4.45 -2.26
N SER A 19 -29.42 5.29 -1.23
CA SER A 19 -28.93 6.67 -1.27
C SER A 19 -27.42 6.65 -1.51
N TYR A 20 -27.00 6.87 -2.75
CA TYR A 20 -25.58 7.00 -3.08
C TYR A 20 -25.06 8.34 -2.56
N VAL A 21 -24.05 8.30 -1.69
CA VAL A 21 -23.37 9.47 -1.15
C VAL A 21 -21.98 9.54 -1.77
N VAL A 22 -21.69 10.65 -2.46
CA VAL A 22 -20.35 10.92 -2.98
C VAL A 22 -19.47 11.38 -1.83
N ASN A 23 -18.39 10.65 -1.59
CA ASN A 23 -17.39 11.00 -0.59
C ASN A 23 -16.38 11.99 -1.19
N GLU A 24 -16.64 13.28 -1.03
CA GLU A 24 -15.74 14.36 -1.46
C GLU A 24 -14.42 14.34 -0.66
N HIS A 25 -13.35 13.80 -1.25
CA HIS A 25 -12.00 13.82 -0.69
C HIS A 25 -11.03 14.47 -1.69
N PRO A 26 -10.12 15.36 -1.24
CA PRO A 26 -9.11 15.93 -2.11
C PRO A 26 -8.24 14.85 -2.77
N LEU A 27 -8.08 14.95 -4.09
CA LEU A 27 -7.24 14.04 -4.86
C LEU A 27 -5.78 14.18 -4.42
N GLY A 28 -5.14 13.06 -4.08
CA GLY A 28 -3.73 13.05 -3.66
C GLY A 28 -3.49 13.34 -2.18
N LYS A 29 -4.53 13.33 -1.33
CA LYS A 29 -4.36 13.30 0.12
C LYS A 29 -3.62 12.01 0.53
N PRO A 30 -2.42 12.09 1.13
CA PRO A 30 -1.69 10.89 1.53
C PRO A 30 -2.32 10.27 2.78
N ASP A 31 -2.88 9.07 2.64
CA ASP A 31 -3.35 8.29 3.78
C ASP A 31 -2.18 7.68 4.56
N LEU A 32 -2.44 7.28 5.81
CA LEU A 32 -1.46 6.62 6.65
C LEU A 32 -1.18 5.21 6.09
N LEU A 33 0.06 4.97 5.66
CA LEU A 33 0.50 3.65 5.19
C LEU A 33 1.13 2.86 6.34
N LYS A 34 0.62 1.66 6.61
CA LYS A 34 1.24 0.73 7.56
C LYS A 34 2.15 -0.26 6.83
N VAL A 35 3.40 -0.35 7.25
CA VAL A 35 4.41 -1.25 6.65
C VAL A 35 5.08 -2.08 7.74
N ILE A 36 5.06 -3.39 7.57
CA ILE A 36 5.74 -4.34 8.47
C ILE A 36 6.81 -5.07 7.67
N CYS A 37 8.05 -5.02 8.14
CA CYS A 37 9.18 -5.75 7.56
C CYS A 37 9.61 -6.88 8.50
N ILE A 38 9.89 -8.05 7.94
CA ILE A 38 10.43 -9.19 8.67
C ILE A 38 11.89 -9.38 8.28
N GLY A 39 12.77 -9.37 9.27
CA GLY A 39 14.22 -9.41 9.11
C GLY A 39 14.86 -8.01 9.12
N ALA A 40 15.81 -7.82 10.01
CA ALA A 40 16.66 -6.64 10.13
C ALA A 40 18.10 -6.94 9.64
N GLY A 41 18.19 -7.59 8.48
CA GLY A 41 19.42 -7.72 7.70
C GLY A 41 19.67 -6.49 6.82
N ALA A 42 20.64 -6.58 5.91
CA ALA A 42 20.99 -5.48 4.99
C ALA A 42 19.80 -4.92 4.22
N THR A 43 18.91 -5.79 3.72
CA THR A 43 17.71 -5.40 2.98
C THR A 43 16.66 -4.72 3.86
N GLY A 44 16.43 -5.23 5.08
CA GLY A 44 15.48 -4.64 6.02
C GLY A 44 15.88 -3.22 6.44
N LEU A 45 17.19 -3.00 6.66
CA LEU A 45 17.73 -1.67 6.97
C LEU A 45 17.67 -0.72 5.77
N GLU A 46 17.95 -1.20 4.56
CA GLU A 46 17.83 -0.41 3.33
C GLU A 46 16.38 0.05 3.09
N VAL A 47 15.41 -0.84 3.34
CA VAL A 47 13.98 -0.53 3.28
C VAL A 47 13.63 0.56 4.30
N ALA A 48 14.09 0.42 5.55
CA ALA A 48 13.88 1.43 6.59
C ALA A 48 14.37 2.81 6.16
N TYR A 49 15.60 2.86 5.64
CA TYR A 49 16.22 4.10 5.19
C TYR A 49 15.44 4.74 4.04
N LYS A 50 15.05 3.95 3.03
CA LYS A 50 14.27 4.46 1.89
C LYS A 50 12.89 4.93 2.28
N LEU A 51 12.21 4.22 3.19
CA LEU A 51 10.91 4.63 3.70
C LEU A 51 10.99 5.99 4.38
N GLN A 52 11.96 6.16 5.29
CA GLN A 52 12.17 7.43 6.00
C GLN A 52 12.51 8.59 5.06
N LYS A 53 13.26 8.31 3.98
CA LYS A 53 13.72 9.34 3.05
C LYS A 53 12.68 9.75 2.00
N HIS A 54 11.89 8.80 1.53
CA HIS A 54 11.06 8.99 0.32
C HIS A 54 9.56 9.02 0.60
N LEU A 55 9.10 8.47 1.72
CA LEU A 55 7.68 8.42 2.04
C LEU A 55 7.35 9.34 3.22
N ARG A 56 6.10 9.80 3.24
CA ARG A 56 5.51 10.57 4.33
C ARG A 56 4.24 9.86 4.77
N ASN A 57 3.86 10.05 6.03
CA ASN A 57 2.67 9.42 6.61
C ASN A 57 2.75 7.89 6.59
N VAL A 58 3.87 7.34 7.10
CA VAL A 58 4.10 5.89 7.18
C VAL A 58 4.31 5.48 8.63
N ASP A 59 3.60 4.45 9.06
CA ASP A 59 3.81 3.71 10.30
C ASP A 59 4.58 2.44 9.96
N PHE A 60 5.85 2.39 10.36
CA PHE A 60 6.79 1.35 9.95
C PHE A 60 7.38 0.60 11.14
N GLN A 61 7.30 -0.73 11.09
CA GLN A 61 7.86 -1.62 12.10
C GLN A 61 8.69 -2.73 11.45
N ILE A 62 9.86 -3.03 12.04
CA ILE A 62 10.67 -4.21 11.70
C ILE A 62 10.58 -5.21 12.84
N TYR A 63 10.40 -6.49 12.50
CA TYR A 63 10.57 -7.61 13.41
C TYR A 63 11.79 -8.43 13.00
N GLU A 64 12.69 -8.67 13.95
CA GLU A 64 13.86 -9.55 13.79
C GLU A 64 13.76 -10.64 14.84
N LYS A 65 14.09 -11.88 14.44
CA LYS A 65 14.06 -13.04 15.35
C LYS A 65 15.25 -13.01 16.29
N ASN A 66 16.40 -12.55 15.80
CA ASN A 66 17.65 -12.51 16.54
C ASN A 66 17.67 -11.35 17.55
N GLU A 67 18.46 -11.49 18.62
CA GLU A 67 18.61 -10.44 19.65
C GLU A 67 19.36 -9.20 19.13
N ALA A 68 19.98 -9.29 17.95
CA ALA A 68 20.76 -8.23 17.34
C ALA A 68 20.43 -8.07 15.85
N LEU A 69 20.85 -6.93 15.28
CA LEU A 69 20.72 -6.61 13.86
C LEU A 69 21.89 -7.20 13.07
N GLY A 70 21.62 -7.66 11.84
CA GLY A 70 22.69 -8.19 10.97
C GLY A 70 22.26 -9.31 10.04
N GLY A 71 21.09 -9.93 10.26
CA GLY A 71 20.60 -11.02 9.43
C GLY A 71 21.63 -12.14 9.31
N THR A 72 21.97 -12.53 8.07
CA THR A 72 22.93 -13.60 7.78
C THR A 72 24.30 -13.46 8.47
N TRP A 73 24.74 -12.23 8.77
CA TRP A 73 26.04 -11.99 9.41
C TRP A 73 26.06 -12.36 10.91
N LEU A 74 24.89 -12.45 11.55
CA LEU A 74 24.74 -12.88 12.95
C LEU A 74 24.65 -14.40 13.08
N GLU A 75 23.97 -15.07 12.14
CA GLU A 75 23.82 -16.54 12.17
C GLU A 75 25.17 -17.28 12.11
N LYS A 76 26.21 -16.65 11.56
CA LYS A 76 27.55 -17.24 11.39
C LYS A 76 28.49 -17.07 12.59
N GLN A 77 28.12 -16.28 13.60
CA GLN A 77 28.98 -15.99 14.76
C GLN A 77 28.59 -16.79 16.02
N ALA A 78 27.46 -17.48 16.00
CA ALA A 78 27.07 -18.43 17.04
C ALA A 78 27.65 -19.82 16.73
N SER A 79 28.97 -19.95 16.81
CA SER A 79 29.71 -21.22 16.75
C SER A 79 30.66 -21.34 17.92
#